data_AF-F6VWY5-F1
#
_entry.id   AF-F6VWY5-F1
#
_cell.length_a   1.000
_cell.length_b   1.000
_cell.length_c   1.000
_cell.angle_alpha   90.00
_cell.angle_beta   90.00
_cell.angle_gamma   90.00
#
_symmetry.space_group_name_H-M   'P 1'
#
loop_
_entity.id
_entity.type
_entity.pdbx_description
1 polymer ?
#
loop_
_entity_poly.entity_id
_entity_poly.type
_entity_poly.pdbx_seq_one_letter_code
_entity_poly.pdbx_strand_id
1 'polypeptide(L)'
;MAEAANVVRLLLGSTTLWLSLFGSETASASKAVTAHLAAKWPETPLLLEASEFMAEESNEKFWQFLETVKELAIYKQTESDYSYYNLILKKAGQFLDNLHINLLKFAFSIRAYSPTIQMFQQIAADEPPPDGCDAFVVIHKKHTCKINEIKKLLKKATSRPRPYLFKGDHKFPTSKENLPVIILYAEMGTRAFGKFHTVLSEKAQNGEILYVLRHYIQKPVSQKMCLSGYGVELSIKSTEYKALDDTQVKTVTNASVEDEVETKEVQGFLFGKLKERYSHLRDNLTAFQKYLIESNKEMIPLKVWELQDLSFQAASQIMSTPVYDAIKLMKDISQNFPLKARNDRM
;
A
#
# COMPACT_ATOMS: atom_id res chain seq x y z
N MET A 1 53.37 22.68 50.11
CA MET A 1 53.72 22.97 48.69
C MET A 1 54.35 21.72 48.11
N ALA A 2 53.97 21.33 46.89
CA ALA A 2 54.39 20.13 46.16
C ALA A 2 53.70 18.80 46.53
N GLU A 3 52.37 18.72 46.34
CA GLU A 3 51.75 17.41 46.00
C GLU A 3 50.41 17.49 45.24
N ALA A 4 50.07 18.62 44.61
CA ALA A 4 48.80 18.79 43.88
C ALA A 4 48.96 19.21 42.40
N ALA A 5 50.18 19.16 41.85
CA ALA A 5 50.46 19.66 40.50
C ALA A 5 50.73 18.58 39.44
N ASN A 6 50.85 17.29 39.83
CA ASN A 6 51.26 16.22 38.90
C ASN A 6 50.16 15.21 38.52
N VAL A 7 48.95 15.30 39.07
CA VAL A 7 47.83 14.42 38.67
C VAL A 7 46.95 15.05 37.58
N VAL A 8 47.01 16.37 37.40
CA VAL A 8 46.19 17.09 36.39
C VAL A 8 46.83 17.05 34.99
N ARG A 9 48.11 16.69 34.86
CA ARG A 9 48.79 16.60 33.55
C ARG A 9 48.75 15.24 32.86
N LEU A 10 48.17 14.21 33.48
CA LEU A 10 48.05 12.87 32.86
C LEU A 10 46.65 12.57 32.28
N LEU A 11 45.63 13.40 32.53
CA LEU A 11 44.26 13.17 32.02
C LEU A 11 43.86 14.12 30.89
N LEU A 12 44.71 15.08 30.52
CA LEU A 12 44.48 15.99 29.40
C LEU A 12 45.20 15.59 28.10
N GLY A 13 45.91 14.45 28.11
CA GLY A 13 46.64 13.92 26.95
C GLY A 13 45.97 12.79 26.19
N SER A 14 44.80 12.29 26.63
CA SER A 14 44.17 11.10 26.02
C SER A 14 42.81 11.36 25.35
N THR A 15 42.36 12.61 25.23
CA THR A 15 41.03 12.93 24.68
C THR A 15 41.07 13.60 23.30
N THR A 16 42.24 13.83 22.71
CA THR A 16 42.36 14.47 21.39
C THR A 16 42.64 13.50 20.23
N LEU A 17 42.65 12.18 20.45
CA LEU A 17 42.90 11.19 19.39
C LEU A 17 41.72 10.29 19.02
N TRP A 18 40.50 10.62 19.47
CA TRP A 18 39.29 9.80 19.25
C TRP A 18 38.13 10.60 18.65
N LEU A 19 38.42 11.62 17.83
CA LEU A 19 37.39 12.37 17.09
C LEU A 19 37.61 12.44 15.57
N SER A 20 38.52 11.64 15.01
CA SER A 20 38.80 11.61 13.56
C SER A 20 38.30 10.35 12.83
N LEU A 21 37.37 9.57 13.43
CA LEU A 21 36.83 8.35 12.80
C LEU A 21 35.33 8.36 12.51
N PHE A 22 34.63 9.48 12.73
CA PHE A 22 33.30 9.67 12.15
C PHE A 22 33.41 10.44 10.83
N GLY A 23 34.13 9.84 9.88
CA GLY A 23 33.81 10.07 8.48
C GLY A 23 32.39 9.57 8.29
N SER A 24 31.43 10.50 8.24
CA SER A 24 30.11 10.19 7.70
C SER A 24 30.34 9.74 6.27
N GLU A 25 30.40 8.43 6.05
CA GLU A 25 29.98 7.87 4.78
C GLU A 25 28.54 8.32 4.63
N THR A 26 28.34 9.46 3.97
CA THR A 26 27.06 9.76 3.35
C THR A 26 26.91 8.71 2.27
N ALA A 27 26.34 7.55 2.64
CA ALA A 27 25.85 6.58 1.71
C ALA A 27 24.92 7.35 0.77
N SER A 28 25.40 7.64 -0.44
CA SER A 28 24.62 8.32 -1.46
C SER A 28 23.30 7.57 -1.56
N ALA A 29 22.21 8.20 -1.14
CA ALA A 29 20.88 7.60 -1.20
C ALA A 29 20.68 7.06 -2.62
N SER A 30 20.38 5.77 -2.75
CA SER A 30 20.13 5.16 -4.04
C SER A 30 19.01 5.95 -4.73
N LYS A 31 19.18 6.25 -6.02
CA LYS A 31 18.14 6.93 -6.80
C LYS A 31 16.93 5.99 -6.86
N ALA A 32 15.88 6.30 -6.10
CA ALA A 32 14.65 5.51 -6.04
C ALA A 32 13.57 6.16 -6.91
N VAL A 33 12.83 5.32 -7.63
CA VAL A 33 11.61 5.73 -8.34
C VAL A 33 10.42 5.15 -7.58
N THR A 34 9.45 6.00 -7.21
CA THR A 34 8.25 5.59 -6.50
C THR A 34 7.02 5.92 -7.34
N ALA A 35 6.12 4.95 -7.50
CA ALA A 35 4.85 5.11 -8.18
C ALA A 35 3.72 4.69 -7.25
N HIS A 36 2.60 5.40 -7.31
CA HIS A 36 1.40 5.14 -6.53
C HIS A 36 0.17 5.23 -7.42
N LEU A 37 -0.77 4.29 -7.24
CA LEU A 37 -2.07 4.29 -7.89
C LEU A 37 -3.16 4.65 -6.89
N ALA A 38 -3.89 5.72 -7.17
CA ALA A 38 -5.02 6.16 -6.35
C ALA A 38 -6.33 6.04 -7.12
N ALA A 39 -7.37 5.56 -6.46
CA ALA A 39 -8.72 5.50 -6.99
C ALA A 39 -9.37 6.89 -7.08
N LYS A 40 -10.51 6.99 -7.77
CA LYS A 40 -11.30 8.22 -7.85
C LYS A 40 -12.20 8.46 -6.62
N TRP A 41 -12.35 7.46 -5.76
CA TRP A 41 -13.19 7.51 -4.58
C TRP A 41 -12.38 7.67 -3.28
N PRO A 42 -13.02 8.17 -2.21
CA PRO A 42 -12.38 8.32 -0.91
C PRO A 42 -12.05 6.97 -0.27
N GLU A 43 -11.11 6.99 0.67
CA GLU A 43 -10.77 5.79 1.44
C GLU A 43 -11.97 5.25 2.23
N THR A 44 -12.15 3.94 2.19
CA THR A 44 -13.26 3.21 2.80
C THR A 44 -12.86 2.62 4.16
N PRO A 45 -13.73 2.55 5.17
CA PRO A 45 -13.38 1.98 6.46
C PRO A 45 -13.21 0.46 6.39
N LEU A 46 -12.14 -0.07 6.98
CA LEU A 46 -11.85 -1.52 7.02
C LEU A 46 -12.97 -2.33 7.71
N LEU A 47 -13.69 -1.74 8.67
CA LEU A 47 -14.82 -2.41 9.32
C LEU A 47 -15.95 -2.72 8.32
N LEU A 48 -16.22 -1.81 7.37
CA LEU A 48 -17.24 -2.03 6.34
C LEU A 48 -16.73 -3.02 5.28
N GLU A 49 -15.46 -2.92 4.89
CA GLU A 49 -14.85 -3.92 4.01
C GLU A 49 -14.88 -5.32 4.63
N ALA A 50 -14.70 -5.44 5.96
CA ALA A 50 -14.82 -6.69 6.68
C ALA A 50 -16.25 -7.23 6.64
N SER A 51 -17.26 -6.37 6.79
CA SER A 51 -18.64 -6.82 6.71
C SER A 51 -18.99 -7.31 5.31
N GLU A 52 -18.50 -6.68 4.24
CA GLU A 52 -18.71 -7.17 2.88
C GLU A 52 -18.04 -8.53 2.62
N PHE A 53 -16.84 -8.76 3.16
CA PHE A 53 -16.23 -10.09 3.15
C PHE A 53 -17.14 -11.14 3.84
N MET A 54 -17.73 -10.79 4.99
CA MET A 54 -18.67 -11.69 5.67
C MET A 54 -19.95 -11.93 4.87
N ALA A 55 -20.43 -10.93 4.13
CA ALA A 55 -21.62 -11.05 3.30
C ALA A 55 -21.40 -11.99 2.11
N GLU A 56 -20.20 -12.00 1.53
CA GLU A 56 -19.83 -12.93 0.48
C GLU A 56 -19.79 -14.38 0.98
N GLU A 57 -19.35 -14.58 2.22
CA GLU A 57 -19.35 -15.88 2.89
C GLU A 57 -20.77 -16.39 3.19
N SER A 58 -21.57 -15.60 3.90
CA SER A 58 -23.01 -15.83 4.04
C SER A 58 -23.75 -14.63 4.61
N ASN A 59 -25.03 -14.48 4.27
CA ASN A 59 -25.87 -13.44 4.83
C ASN A 59 -25.99 -13.57 6.36
N GLU A 60 -26.05 -14.80 6.89
CA GLU A 60 -26.10 -15.04 8.34
C GLU A 60 -24.84 -14.56 9.04
N LYS A 61 -23.65 -14.83 8.47
CA LYS A 61 -22.36 -14.37 9.01
C LYS A 61 -22.28 -12.84 9.02
N PHE A 62 -22.77 -12.17 7.97
CA PHE A 62 -22.87 -10.71 7.93
C PHE A 62 -23.62 -10.16 9.14
N TRP A 63 -24.84 -10.66 9.39
CA TRP A 63 -25.67 -10.17 10.49
C TRP A 63 -25.11 -10.54 11.87
N GLN A 64 -24.54 -11.73 12.03
CA GLN A 64 -23.87 -12.14 13.28
C GLN A 64 -22.64 -11.27 13.60
N PHE A 65 -21.82 -11.00 12.59
CA PHE A 65 -20.68 -10.11 12.71
C PHE A 65 -21.12 -8.70 13.08
N LEU A 66 -22.14 -8.19 12.38
CA LEU A 66 -22.72 -6.87 12.60
C LEU A 66 -23.22 -6.67 14.04
N GLU A 67 -23.91 -7.65 14.62
CA GLU A 67 -24.37 -7.59 16.02
C GLU A 67 -23.19 -7.48 17.01
N THR A 68 -22.06 -8.11 16.67
CA THR A 68 -20.86 -8.12 17.51
C THR A 68 -20.10 -6.78 17.47
N VAL A 69 -20.24 -6.02 16.37
CA VAL A 69 -19.47 -4.78 16.11
C VAL A 69 -20.34 -3.53 16.14
N LYS A 70 -21.58 -3.62 16.64
CA LYS A 70 -22.60 -2.57 16.63
C LYS A 70 -22.14 -1.17 17.08
N GLU A 71 -21.24 -1.10 18.07
CA GLU A 71 -20.67 0.15 18.58
C GLU A 71 -19.12 0.16 18.55
N LEU A 72 -18.51 -0.63 17.66
CA LEU A 72 -17.06 -0.78 17.60
C LEU A 72 -16.32 0.49 17.14
N ALA A 73 -17.01 1.44 16.48
CA ALA A 73 -16.38 2.66 15.99
C ALA A 73 -15.88 3.59 17.11
N ILE A 74 -16.30 3.37 18.36
CA ILE A 74 -15.78 4.11 19.53
C ILE A 74 -14.26 3.91 19.66
N TYR A 75 -13.78 2.69 19.41
CA TYR A 75 -12.35 2.37 19.51
C TYR A 75 -11.50 3.02 18.42
N LYS A 76 -12.11 3.41 17.28
CA LYS A 76 -11.40 4.12 16.20
C LYS A 76 -10.88 5.49 16.65
N GLN A 77 -11.53 6.11 17.65
CA GLN A 77 -11.13 7.44 18.15
C GLN A 77 -10.07 7.36 19.25
N THR A 78 -9.94 6.21 19.92
CA THR A 78 -9.08 6.04 21.09
C THR A 78 -7.83 5.23 20.81
N GLU A 79 -7.88 4.32 19.85
CA GLU A 79 -6.82 3.36 19.54
C GLU A 79 -6.07 3.71 18.24
N SER A 80 -4.89 3.13 18.06
CA SER A 80 -4.16 3.21 16.78
C SER A 80 -4.87 2.43 15.67
N ASP A 81 -4.65 2.81 14.40
CA ASP A 81 -5.18 2.09 13.25
C ASP A 81 -4.79 0.59 13.26
N TYR A 82 -3.57 0.27 13.71
CA TYR A 82 -3.10 -1.10 13.85
C TYR A 82 -3.84 -1.88 14.94
N SER A 83 -4.07 -1.26 16.10
CA SER A 83 -4.89 -1.85 17.17
C SER A 83 -6.33 -2.09 16.69
N TYR A 84 -6.90 -1.11 15.99
CA TYR A 84 -8.26 -1.19 15.46
C TYR A 84 -8.40 -2.29 14.39
N TYR A 85 -7.42 -2.40 13.49
CA TYR A 85 -7.31 -3.50 12.53
C TYR A 85 -7.29 -4.88 13.21
N ASN A 86 -6.45 -5.06 14.23
CA ASN A 86 -6.38 -6.31 14.98
C ASN A 86 -7.67 -6.62 15.73
N LEU A 87 -8.36 -5.59 16.23
CA LEU A 87 -9.66 -5.74 16.86
C LEU A 87 -10.71 -6.23 15.85
N ILE A 88 -10.75 -5.65 14.64
CA ILE A 88 -11.63 -6.12 13.55
C ILE A 88 -11.35 -7.59 13.25
N LEU A 89 -10.08 -7.97 13.07
CA LEU A 89 -9.70 -9.36 12.82
C LEU A 89 -10.10 -10.29 13.96
N LYS A 90 -9.94 -9.86 15.21
CA LYS A 90 -10.34 -10.64 16.39
C LYS A 90 -11.85 -10.86 16.45
N LYS A 91 -12.65 -9.85 16.09
CA LYS A 91 -14.12 -9.98 15.99
C LYS A 91 -14.52 -10.87 14.82
N ALA A 92 -13.86 -10.72 13.67
CA ALA A 92 -14.08 -11.55 12.50
C ALA A 92 -13.75 -13.03 12.75
N GLY A 93 -12.68 -13.31 13.50
CA GLY A 93 -12.24 -14.67 13.84
C GLY A 93 -13.19 -15.44 14.77
N GLN A 94 -14.27 -14.82 15.24
CA GLN A 94 -15.36 -15.54 15.92
C GLN A 94 -16.25 -16.31 14.94
N PHE A 95 -16.25 -15.90 13.67
CA PHE A 95 -17.12 -16.45 12.61
C PHE A 95 -16.33 -17.06 11.44
N LEU A 96 -15.02 -16.80 11.38
CA LEU A 96 -14.11 -17.25 10.34
C LEU A 96 -13.04 -18.15 10.91
N ASP A 97 -12.64 -19.17 10.14
CA ASP A 97 -11.47 -19.98 10.46
C ASP A 97 -10.15 -19.25 10.10
N ASN A 98 -9.02 -19.90 10.41
CA ASN A 98 -7.70 -19.33 10.14
C ASN A 98 -7.42 -19.08 8.65
N LEU A 99 -7.98 -19.89 7.75
CA LEU A 99 -7.78 -19.73 6.31
C LEU A 99 -8.50 -18.48 5.82
N HIS A 100 -9.78 -18.34 6.17
CA HIS A 100 -10.59 -17.18 5.81
C HIS A 100 -10.06 -15.90 6.46
N ILE A 101 -9.49 -15.97 7.67
CA ILE A 101 -8.81 -14.81 8.28
C ILE A 101 -7.58 -14.39 7.49
N ASN A 102 -6.77 -15.34 7.01
CA ASN A 102 -5.64 -14.99 6.15
C ASN A 102 -6.09 -14.42 4.80
N LEU A 103 -7.20 -14.92 4.24
CA LEU A 103 -7.81 -14.35 3.05
C LEU A 103 -8.36 -12.93 3.30
N LEU A 104 -9.00 -12.68 4.44
CA LEU A 104 -9.47 -11.35 4.84
C LEU A 104 -8.30 -10.35 4.94
N LYS A 105 -7.18 -10.76 5.54
CA LYS A 105 -5.95 -9.92 5.58
C LYS A 105 -5.44 -9.59 4.18
N PHE A 106 -5.47 -10.58 3.28
CA PHE A 106 -5.12 -10.36 1.88
C PHE A 106 -6.11 -9.39 1.21
N ALA A 107 -7.41 -9.59 1.40
CA ALA A 107 -8.47 -8.73 0.86
C ALA A 107 -8.34 -7.29 1.34
N PHE A 108 -8.00 -7.05 2.61
CA PHE A 108 -7.66 -5.73 3.13
C PHE A 108 -6.42 -5.14 2.47
N SER A 109 -5.39 -5.94 2.22
CA SER A 109 -4.15 -5.46 1.58
C SER A 109 -4.38 -4.97 0.14
N ILE A 110 -5.34 -5.59 -0.56
CA ILE A 110 -5.72 -5.21 -1.93
C ILE A 110 -6.97 -4.32 -2.01
N ARG A 111 -7.59 -4.00 -0.87
CA ARG A 111 -8.84 -3.23 -0.77
C ARG A 111 -9.97 -3.79 -1.64
N ALA A 112 -10.12 -5.13 -1.63
CA ALA A 112 -11.02 -5.86 -2.53
C ALA A 112 -12.48 -5.38 -2.47
N TYR A 113 -12.97 -5.03 -1.27
CA TYR A 113 -14.36 -4.62 -1.04
C TYR A 113 -14.58 -3.10 -1.04
N SER A 114 -13.51 -2.31 -1.20
CA SER A 114 -13.63 -0.86 -1.30
C SER A 114 -14.59 -0.40 -2.42
N PRO A 115 -14.56 -1.00 -3.63
CA PRO A 115 -15.52 -0.66 -4.69
C PRO A 115 -16.98 -0.92 -4.29
N THR A 116 -17.26 -1.97 -3.52
CA THR A 116 -18.61 -2.29 -3.05
C THR A 116 -19.12 -1.23 -2.07
N ILE A 117 -18.27 -0.80 -1.13
CA ILE A 117 -18.61 0.31 -0.22
C ILE A 117 -18.88 1.59 -1.01
N GLN A 118 -18.04 1.89 -2.00
CA GLN A 118 -18.24 3.06 -2.85
C GLN A 118 -19.52 2.97 -3.68
N MET A 119 -19.88 1.79 -4.18
CA MET A 119 -21.15 1.56 -4.88
C MET A 119 -22.34 1.96 -4.00
N PHE A 120 -22.35 1.56 -2.72
CA PHE A 120 -23.41 1.98 -1.80
C PHE A 120 -23.41 3.49 -1.53
N GLN A 121 -22.24 4.13 -1.44
CA GLN A 121 -22.18 5.60 -1.34
C GLN A 121 -22.80 6.29 -2.57
N GLN A 122 -22.58 5.74 -3.77
CA GLN A 122 -23.20 6.28 -5.00
C GLN A 122 -24.73 6.10 -4.99
N ILE A 123 -25.23 4.93 -4.56
CA ILE A 123 -26.66 4.70 -4.39
C ILE A 123 -27.27 5.70 -3.39
N ALA A 124 -26.56 5.97 -2.29
CA ALA A 124 -27.00 6.95 -1.29
C ALA A 124 -26.94 8.40 -1.80
N ALA A 125 -26.09 8.70 -2.78
CA ALA A 125 -26.05 10.02 -3.41
C ALA A 125 -27.28 10.29 -4.28
N ASP A 126 -27.84 9.24 -4.91
CA ASP A 126 -29.10 9.32 -5.67
C ASP A 126 -30.35 9.39 -4.76
N GLU A 127 -30.25 8.87 -3.54
CA GLU A 127 -31.29 8.92 -2.50
C GLU A 127 -30.80 9.71 -1.27
N PRO A 128 -30.59 11.03 -1.39
CA PRO A 128 -29.90 11.80 -0.36
C PRO A 128 -30.66 11.79 0.97
N PRO A 129 -29.93 11.79 2.10
CA PRO A 129 -30.52 11.89 3.43
C PRO A 129 -31.28 13.21 3.61
N PRO A 130 -32.21 13.28 4.57
CA PRO A 130 -32.64 14.57 5.10
C PRO A 130 -31.45 15.34 5.72
N ASP A 131 -31.52 16.66 5.75
CA ASP A 131 -30.42 17.52 6.22
C ASP A 131 -29.93 17.15 7.64
N GLY A 132 -28.62 17.00 7.78
CA GLY A 132 -27.95 16.79 9.08
C GLY A 132 -28.07 15.39 9.67
N CYS A 133 -28.51 14.39 8.91
CA CYS A 133 -28.66 13.02 9.41
C CYS A 133 -27.39 12.19 9.21
N ASP A 134 -26.86 11.58 10.28
CA ASP A 134 -25.71 10.66 10.22
C ASP A 134 -26.09 9.28 9.70
N ALA A 135 -27.35 8.89 9.97
CA ALA A 135 -27.99 7.68 9.48
C ALA A 135 -29.45 8.01 9.17
N PHE A 136 -30.02 7.36 8.17
CA PHE A 136 -31.41 7.59 7.76
C PHE A 136 -32.05 6.31 7.25
N VAL A 137 -33.37 6.25 7.31
CA VAL A 137 -34.16 5.14 6.81
C VAL A 137 -35.03 5.57 5.65
N VAL A 138 -35.12 4.69 4.66
CA VAL A 138 -35.99 4.83 3.49
C VAL A 138 -37.09 3.79 3.58
N ILE A 139 -38.32 4.27 3.66
CA ILE A 139 -39.53 3.45 3.66
C ILE A 139 -40.29 3.86 2.41
N HIS A 140 -40.28 3.04 1.36
CA HIS A 140 -41.04 3.26 0.11
C HIS A 140 -40.98 4.74 -0.37
N LYS A 141 -39.78 5.21 -0.73
CA LYS A 141 -39.48 6.58 -1.21
C LYS A 141 -39.62 7.74 -0.21
N LYS A 142 -39.86 7.49 1.08
CA LYS A 142 -39.79 8.54 2.11
C LYS A 142 -38.62 8.29 3.04
N HIS A 143 -37.86 9.36 3.25
CA HIS A 143 -36.67 9.40 4.08
C HIS A 143 -37.04 9.96 5.47
N THR A 144 -36.49 9.39 6.53
CA THR A 144 -36.51 9.99 7.86
C THR A 144 -35.24 9.60 8.61
N CYS A 145 -34.74 10.48 9.47
CA CYS A 145 -33.71 10.13 10.45
C CYS A 145 -34.24 10.17 11.89
N LYS A 146 -35.56 10.14 12.06
CA LYS A 146 -36.21 10.08 13.38
C LYS A 146 -36.90 8.74 13.55
N ILE A 147 -36.44 7.98 14.55
CA ILE A 147 -37.01 6.67 14.92
C ILE A 147 -38.53 6.76 15.18
N ASN A 148 -38.97 7.86 15.82
CA ASN A 148 -40.38 8.07 16.16
C ASN A 148 -41.31 8.14 14.93
N GLU A 149 -40.78 8.54 13.76
CA GLU A 149 -41.57 8.68 12.53
C GLU A 149 -41.73 7.36 11.77
N ILE A 150 -40.90 6.34 12.06
CA ILE A 150 -40.90 5.05 11.38
C ILE A 150 -42.29 4.41 11.43
N LYS A 151 -42.92 4.36 12.62
CA LYS A 151 -44.27 3.80 12.78
C LYS A 151 -45.31 4.51 11.92
N LYS A 152 -45.22 5.84 11.79
CA LYS A 152 -46.14 6.66 10.99
C LYS A 152 -45.95 6.40 9.49
N LEU A 153 -44.70 6.29 9.03
CA LEU A 153 -44.37 6.04 7.63
C LEU A 153 -44.74 4.61 7.21
N LEU A 154 -44.53 3.61 8.07
CA LEU A 154 -44.91 2.22 7.81
C LEU A 154 -46.41 2.05 7.55
N LYS A 155 -47.28 2.75 8.30
CA LYS A 155 -48.73 2.73 8.06
C LYS A 155 -49.14 3.18 6.66
N LYS A 156 -48.32 4.03 6.02
CA LYS A 156 -48.55 4.53 4.65
C LYS A 156 -47.64 3.85 3.63
N ALA A 157 -46.95 2.76 3.98
CA ALA A 157 -46.01 2.10 3.07
C ALA A 157 -46.73 1.41 1.90
N THR A 158 -47.84 0.73 2.17
CA THR A 158 -48.62 -0.01 1.15
C THR A 158 -49.20 0.87 0.06
N SER A 159 -49.43 2.17 0.32
CA SER A 159 -49.91 3.11 -0.70
C SER A 159 -48.82 3.66 -1.61
N ARG A 160 -47.55 3.25 -1.39
CA ARG A 160 -46.39 3.76 -2.12
C ARG A 160 -45.68 2.62 -2.84
N PRO A 161 -45.05 2.90 -4.00
CA PRO A 161 -44.37 1.87 -4.77
C PRO A 161 -43.28 1.20 -3.92
N ARG A 162 -43.22 -0.13 -4.00
CA ARG A 162 -42.19 -0.92 -3.34
C ARG A 162 -40.82 -0.55 -3.92
N PRO A 163 -39.81 -0.26 -3.09
CA PRO A 163 -38.48 0.06 -3.58
C PRO A 163 -37.84 -1.15 -4.25
N TYR A 164 -37.00 -0.90 -5.25
CA TYR A 164 -36.18 -1.93 -5.87
C TYR A 164 -35.03 -2.30 -4.93
N LEU A 165 -34.81 -3.60 -4.75
CA LEU A 165 -33.71 -4.13 -3.94
C LEU A 165 -32.65 -4.70 -4.87
N PHE A 166 -31.41 -4.27 -4.69
CA PHE A 166 -30.27 -4.76 -5.47
C PHE A 166 -29.86 -6.15 -4.99
N LYS A 167 -29.14 -6.88 -5.86
CA LYS A 167 -28.62 -8.21 -5.51
C LYS A 167 -27.65 -8.16 -4.32
N GLY A 168 -26.85 -7.10 -4.22
CA GLY A 168 -25.90 -6.90 -3.13
C GLY A 168 -26.50 -6.33 -1.84
N ASP A 169 -27.83 -6.08 -1.79
CA ASP A 169 -28.45 -5.55 -0.57
C ASP A 169 -28.45 -6.59 0.56
N HIS A 170 -28.03 -6.17 1.75
CA HIS A 170 -28.01 -7.00 2.94
C HIS A 170 -29.40 -7.10 3.55
N LYS A 171 -30.07 -8.24 3.37
CA LYS A 171 -31.45 -8.46 3.84
C LYS A 171 -31.42 -9.19 5.17
N PHE A 172 -32.11 -8.64 6.17
CA PHE A 172 -32.25 -9.30 7.46
C PHE A 172 -33.00 -10.63 7.28
N PRO A 173 -32.52 -11.73 7.89
CA PRO A 173 -33.16 -13.04 7.75
C PRO A 173 -34.63 -12.98 8.15
N THR A 174 -35.52 -13.43 7.26
CA THR A 174 -36.96 -13.47 7.52
C THR A 174 -37.60 -14.64 6.79
N SER A 175 -38.61 -15.25 7.41
CA SER A 175 -39.42 -16.33 6.83
C SER A 175 -40.69 -15.84 6.16
N LYS A 176 -41.04 -14.54 6.31
CA LYS A 176 -42.28 -13.96 5.80
C LYS A 176 -42.02 -13.18 4.51
N GLU A 177 -42.85 -13.45 3.52
CA GLU A 177 -42.84 -12.72 2.25
C GLU A 177 -43.78 -11.49 2.29
N ASN A 178 -43.66 -10.61 1.30
CA ASN A 178 -44.54 -9.44 1.10
C ASN A 178 -44.62 -8.41 2.25
N LEU A 179 -43.61 -8.36 3.11
CA LEU A 179 -43.50 -7.33 4.15
C LEU A 179 -43.17 -5.94 3.56
N PRO A 180 -43.60 -4.84 4.23
CA PRO A 180 -43.14 -3.49 3.93
C PRO A 180 -41.63 -3.39 4.02
N VAL A 181 -41.00 -2.76 3.03
CA VAL A 181 -39.54 -2.67 2.95
C VAL A 181 -39.04 -1.43 3.68
N ILE A 182 -38.06 -1.62 4.55
CA ILE A 182 -37.28 -0.54 5.15
C ILE A 182 -35.81 -0.73 4.80
N ILE A 183 -35.16 0.34 4.34
CA ILE A 183 -33.74 0.35 4.01
C ILE A 183 -33.06 1.31 4.98
N LEU A 184 -32.13 0.82 5.78
CA LEU A 184 -31.27 1.65 6.63
C LEU A 184 -30.01 2.00 5.86
N TYR A 185 -29.72 3.29 5.78
CA TYR A 185 -28.45 3.83 5.33
C TYR A 185 -27.68 4.31 6.56
N ALA A 186 -26.59 3.62 6.90
CA ALA A 186 -25.78 3.98 8.05
C ALA A 186 -24.32 3.47 7.95
N GLU A 187 -23.45 4.06 8.75
CA GLU A 187 -22.09 3.58 8.96
C GLU A 187 -22.09 2.57 10.11
N MET A 188 -21.77 1.30 9.79
CA MET A 188 -21.72 0.22 10.78
C MET A 188 -20.72 0.55 11.89
N GLY A 189 -21.06 0.19 13.12
CA GLY A 189 -20.22 0.41 14.30
C GLY A 189 -20.41 1.78 14.96
N THR A 190 -21.18 2.68 14.35
CA THR A 190 -21.52 3.97 14.96
C THR A 190 -22.72 3.86 15.90
N ARG A 191 -22.79 4.77 16.88
CA ARG A 191 -23.93 4.84 17.81
C ARG A 191 -25.25 5.16 17.09
N ALA A 192 -25.21 5.95 16.02
CA ALA A 192 -26.38 6.26 15.21
C ALA A 192 -26.95 4.98 14.56
N PHE A 193 -26.08 4.18 13.93
CA PHE A 193 -26.41 2.85 13.44
C PHE A 193 -27.02 1.98 14.54
N GLY A 194 -26.35 1.87 15.70
CA GLY A 194 -26.79 1.02 16.79
C GLY A 194 -28.22 1.32 17.26
N LYS A 195 -28.60 2.60 17.37
CA LYS A 195 -29.97 3.03 17.75
C LYS A 195 -31.02 2.58 16.75
N PHE A 196 -30.79 2.79 15.45
CA PHE A 196 -31.74 2.35 14.41
C PHE A 196 -31.80 0.84 14.35
N HIS A 197 -30.64 0.19 14.37
CA HIS A 197 -30.55 -1.25 14.20
C HIS A 197 -31.34 -2.01 15.26
N THR A 198 -31.26 -1.63 16.56
CA THR A 198 -32.07 -2.24 17.63
C THR A 198 -33.56 -2.24 17.30
N VAL A 199 -34.09 -1.10 16.88
CA VAL A 199 -35.53 -0.94 16.61
C VAL A 199 -35.95 -1.70 15.35
N LEU A 200 -35.09 -1.72 14.33
CA LEU A 200 -35.39 -2.38 13.06
C LEU A 200 -35.24 -3.90 13.14
N SER A 201 -34.25 -4.41 13.87
CA SER A 201 -34.05 -5.85 14.05
C SER A 201 -35.18 -6.46 14.86
N GLU A 202 -35.62 -5.83 15.96
CA GLU A 202 -36.80 -6.27 16.74
C GLU A 202 -38.04 -6.38 15.86
N LYS A 203 -38.29 -5.37 15.01
CA LYS A 203 -39.43 -5.37 14.10
C LYS A 203 -39.32 -6.43 13.00
N ALA A 204 -38.13 -6.66 12.49
CA ALA A 204 -37.87 -7.69 11.49
C ALA A 204 -38.04 -9.10 12.09
N GLN A 205 -37.58 -9.33 13.32
CA GLN A 205 -37.76 -10.58 14.07
C GLN A 205 -39.24 -10.88 14.36
N ASN A 206 -40.03 -9.86 14.70
CA ASN A 206 -41.50 -9.99 14.81
C ASN A 206 -42.19 -10.23 13.44
N GLY A 207 -41.45 -10.09 12.34
CA GLY A 207 -41.93 -10.24 10.98
C GLY A 207 -42.93 -9.14 10.61
N GLU A 208 -42.68 -7.91 11.06
CA GLU A 208 -43.46 -6.72 10.70
C GLU A 208 -42.93 -6.06 9.42
N ILE A 209 -41.64 -6.17 9.14
CA ILE A 209 -40.93 -5.44 8.08
C ILE A 209 -39.85 -6.31 7.43
N LEU A 210 -39.56 -6.04 6.16
CA LEU A 210 -38.34 -6.49 5.49
C LEU A 210 -37.26 -5.45 5.73
N TYR A 211 -36.30 -5.77 6.60
CA TYR A 211 -35.20 -4.89 6.96
C TYR A 211 -34.00 -5.11 6.04
N VAL A 212 -33.51 -4.04 5.42
CA VAL A 212 -32.33 -4.03 4.55
C VAL A 212 -31.32 -3.03 5.06
N LEU A 213 -30.03 -3.35 5.00
CA LEU A 213 -28.93 -2.43 5.33
C LEU A 213 -28.13 -2.10 4.06
N ARG A 214 -27.87 -0.80 3.86
CA ARG A 214 -26.91 -0.28 2.89
C ARG A 214 -25.87 0.56 3.62
N HIS A 215 -24.61 0.43 3.22
CA HIS A 215 -23.53 1.23 3.80
C HIS A 215 -23.66 2.70 3.40
N TYR A 216 -23.56 3.59 4.38
CA TYR A 216 -23.60 5.03 4.15
C TYR A 216 -22.66 5.74 5.11
N ILE A 217 -21.81 6.61 4.57
CA ILE A 217 -20.85 7.40 5.34
C ILE A 217 -21.18 8.85 5.04
N GLN A 218 -21.73 9.56 6.04
CA GLN A 218 -22.16 10.95 5.85
C GLN A 218 -21.00 11.88 5.46
N LYS A 219 -19.82 11.66 6.04
CA LYS A 219 -18.63 12.46 5.80
C LYS A 219 -17.45 11.56 5.46
N PRO A 220 -17.30 11.16 4.19
CA PRO A 220 -16.13 10.42 3.74
C PRO A 220 -14.86 11.23 3.97
N VAL A 221 -13.74 10.55 4.21
CA VAL A 221 -12.44 11.20 4.31
C VAL A 221 -12.03 11.79 2.96
N SER A 222 -11.31 12.92 2.95
CA SER A 222 -10.87 13.56 1.70
C SER A 222 -9.76 12.79 0.98
N GLN A 223 -9.07 11.90 1.70
CA GLN A 223 -8.00 11.08 1.14
C GLN A 223 -8.57 10.06 0.15
N LYS A 224 -7.94 9.98 -1.02
CA LYS A 224 -8.29 8.99 -2.04
C LYS A 224 -7.79 7.61 -1.63
N MET A 225 -8.52 6.59 -2.01
CA MET A 225 -8.09 5.21 -1.79
C MET A 225 -6.81 4.89 -2.56
N CYS A 226 -5.75 4.48 -1.87
CA CYS A 226 -4.57 3.89 -2.51
C CYS A 226 -4.87 2.44 -2.88
N LEU A 227 -4.67 2.08 -4.14
CA LEU A 227 -4.91 0.73 -4.65
C LEU A 227 -3.62 -0.09 -4.65
N SER A 228 -3.79 -1.40 -4.54
CA SER A 228 -2.71 -2.40 -4.69
C SER A 228 -3.05 -3.37 -5.82
N GLY A 229 -2.14 -4.29 -6.14
CA GLY A 229 -2.39 -5.34 -7.15
C GLY A 229 -2.05 -4.94 -8.59
N TYR A 230 -1.31 -3.83 -8.78
CA TYR A 230 -0.73 -3.45 -10.06
C TYR A 230 0.79 -3.66 -10.07
N GLY A 231 1.34 -3.87 -11.27
CA GLY A 231 2.78 -3.88 -11.50
C GLY A 231 3.26 -2.54 -12.05
N VAL A 232 4.50 -2.17 -11.74
CA VAL A 232 5.18 -1.01 -12.32
C VAL A 232 6.41 -1.53 -13.06
N GLU A 233 6.59 -1.11 -14.30
CA GLU A 233 7.80 -1.43 -15.07
C GLU A 233 8.60 -0.15 -15.38
N LEU A 234 9.92 -0.30 -15.42
CA LEU A 234 10.83 0.71 -15.96
C LEU A 234 11.40 0.18 -17.27
N SER A 235 10.80 0.62 -18.38
CA SER A 235 11.21 0.20 -19.71
C SER A 235 12.41 1.03 -20.21
N ILE A 236 13.45 0.35 -20.69
CA ILE A 236 14.62 0.96 -21.30
C ILE A 236 14.31 1.20 -22.78
N LYS A 237 14.14 2.47 -23.19
CA LYS A 237 13.77 2.80 -24.58
C LYS A 237 14.94 2.70 -25.58
N SER A 238 16.17 2.99 -25.15
CA SER A 238 17.36 2.89 -26.01
C SER A 238 18.05 1.54 -25.82
N THR A 239 17.62 0.53 -26.56
CA THR A 239 18.23 -0.82 -26.57
C THR A 239 19.25 -1.01 -27.70
N GLU A 240 19.29 -0.10 -28.67
CA GLU A 240 20.04 -0.24 -29.93
C GLU A 240 21.57 -0.17 -29.79
N TYR A 241 22.10 0.40 -28.71
CA TYR A 241 23.56 0.61 -28.53
C TYR A 241 24.25 -0.49 -27.70
N LYS A 242 23.57 -1.60 -27.39
CA LYS A 242 24.03 -2.51 -26.33
C LYS A 242 24.58 -3.87 -26.77
N ALA A 243 24.54 -4.21 -28.06
CA ALA A 243 25.23 -5.38 -28.59
C ALA A 243 26.31 -4.89 -29.56
N LEU A 244 27.53 -4.72 -29.06
CA LEU A 244 28.67 -4.38 -29.92
C LEU A 244 29.08 -5.63 -30.71
N ASP A 245 29.20 -5.47 -32.03
CA ASP A 245 29.81 -6.47 -32.90
C ASP A 245 31.32 -6.55 -32.60
N ASP A 246 31.81 -7.78 -32.43
CA ASP A 246 33.18 -8.09 -32.00
C ASP A 246 34.25 -7.70 -33.01
N THR A 247 33.85 -7.41 -34.25
CA THR A 247 34.74 -6.96 -35.31
C THR A 247 35.41 -5.62 -35.00
N GLN A 248 34.85 -4.81 -34.08
CA GLN A 248 35.43 -3.53 -33.66
C GLN A 248 36.16 -3.57 -32.30
N VAL A 249 36.12 -4.69 -31.58
CA VAL A 249 36.73 -4.84 -30.24
C VAL A 249 38.19 -5.34 -30.32
N LYS A 250 38.87 -5.08 -31.43
CA LYS A 250 40.33 -5.26 -31.59
C LYS A 250 41.07 -3.93 -31.74
N THR A 251 40.60 -2.86 -31.09
CA THR A 251 41.34 -1.58 -31.09
C THR A 251 40.98 -0.66 -29.92
N VAL A 252 40.75 -1.19 -28.71
CA VAL A 252 40.61 -0.30 -27.52
C VAL A 252 41.51 -0.71 -26.36
N THR A 253 42.17 -1.86 -26.43
CA THR A 253 43.00 -2.34 -25.31
C THR A 253 44.50 -2.08 -25.43
N ASN A 254 45.03 -1.58 -26.56
CA ASN A 254 46.49 -1.31 -26.69
C ASN A 254 46.84 -0.29 -27.81
N ALA A 255 46.20 0.87 -27.86
CA ALA A 255 46.68 1.98 -28.69
C ALA A 255 46.42 3.33 -28.00
N SER A 256 47.51 3.92 -27.49
CA SER A 256 47.70 5.37 -27.28
C SER A 256 46.53 6.13 -26.65
N VAL A 257 46.32 5.95 -25.34
CA VAL A 257 45.36 6.75 -24.54
C VAL A 257 46.09 7.64 -23.53
N GLU A 258 47.38 7.90 -23.70
CA GLU A 258 48.14 8.77 -22.80
C GLU A 258 47.99 10.27 -23.14
N ASP A 259 47.65 10.65 -24.38
CA ASP A 259 47.68 12.07 -24.79
C ASP A 259 46.30 12.73 -25.05
N GLU A 260 45.17 12.01 -25.01
CA GLU A 260 43.84 12.60 -25.31
C GLU A 260 42.87 12.65 -24.11
N VAL A 261 43.29 12.29 -22.90
CA VAL A 261 42.40 12.17 -21.72
C VAL A 261 42.42 13.43 -20.82
N GLU A 262 43.31 14.38 -21.03
CA GLU A 262 43.41 15.55 -20.14
C GLU A 262 42.21 16.53 -20.23
N THR A 263 41.32 16.38 -21.22
CA THR A 263 40.23 17.35 -21.48
C THR A 263 38.80 16.78 -21.50
N LYS A 264 38.50 15.67 -20.82
CA LYS A 264 37.10 15.21 -20.70
C LYS A 264 36.43 15.70 -19.41
N GLU A 265 35.29 16.35 -19.57
CA GLU A 265 34.37 16.71 -18.50
C GLU A 265 33.68 15.45 -17.97
N VAL A 266 33.83 15.16 -16.68
CA VAL A 266 33.18 14.01 -16.01
C VAL A 266 32.18 14.56 -15.01
N GLN A 267 30.88 14.37 -15.26
CA GLN A 267 29.76 14.88 -14.44
C GLN A 267 29.86 16.37 -14.06
N GLY A 268 30.27 17.23 -15.00
CA GLY A 268 30.41 18.68 -14.75
C GLY A 268 31.79 19.11 -14.24
N PHE A 269 32.71 18.18 -14.02
CA PHE A 269 34.07 18.47 -13.53
C PHE A 269 35.11 18.38 -14.67
N LEU A 270 35.89 19.45 -14.83
CA LEU A 270 37.04 19.51 -15.74
C LEU A 270 38.30 19.10 -14.99
N PHE A 271 38.56 17.79 -14.93
CA PHE A 271 39.67 17.23 -14.16
C PHE A 271 41.06 17.69 -14.63
N GLY A 272 41.23 18.01 -15.93
CA GLY A 272 42.48 18.61 -16.44
C GLY A 272 42.79 19.94 -15.75
N LYS A 273 41.86 20.90 -15.81
CA LYS A 273 42.02 22.21 -15.16
C LYS A 273 42.14 22.11 -13.63
N LEU A 274 41.46 21.16 -13.01
CA LEU A 274 41.55 20.94 -11.56
C LEU A 274 42.93 20.40 -11.16
N LYS A 275 43.50 19.48 -11.94
CA LYS A 275 44.84 18.92 -11.71
C LYS A 275 45.95 19.93 -11.99
N GLU A 276 45.75 20.84 -12.95
CA GLU A 276 46.66 21.98 -13.18
C GLU A 276 46.64 22.99 -12.03
N ARG A 277 45.44 23.39 -11.56
CA ARG A 277 45.28 24.41 -10.51
C ARG A 277 45.64 23.90 -9.11
N TYR A 278 45.40 22.61 -8.86
CA TYR A 278 45.62 21.96 -7.58
C TYR A 278 46.55 20.76 -7.73
N SER A 279 47.79 21.03 -8.15
CA SER A 279 48.82 20.01 -8.41
C SER A 279 49.13 19.11 -7.20
N HIS A 280 48.97 19.62 -5.97
CA HIS A 280 49.16 18.87 -4.72
C HIS A 280 48.03 17.86 -4.42
N LEU A 281 46.91 17.90 -5.14
CA LEU A 281 45.77 16.99 -4.99
C LEU A 281 45.60 16.04 -6.19
N ARG A 282 46.64 15.89 -7.03
CA ARG A 282 46.56 15.13 -8.29
C ARG A 282 46.11 13.68 -8.09
N ASP A 283 46.60 13.02 -7.04
CA ASP A 283 46.24 11.64 -6.72
C ASP A 283 44.78 11.53 -6.23
N ASN A 284 44.36 12.44 -5.35
CA ASN A 284 42.98 12.51 -4.86
C ASN A 284 41.98 12.84 -5.98
N LEU A 285 42.33 13.75 -6.88
CA LEU A 285 41.52 14.09 -8.06
C LEU A 285 41.43 12.91 -9.02
N THR A 286 42.47 12.10 -9.13
CA THR A 286 42.46 10.88 -9.96
C THR A 286 41.61 9.78 -9.31
N ALA A 287 41.71 9.61 -7.99
CA ALA A 287 40.83 8.72 -7.23
C ALA A 287 39.35 9.15 -7.31
N PHE A 288 39.08 10.46 -7.20
CA PHE A 288 37.73 11.01 -7.32
C PHE A 288 37.19 10.89 -8.75
N GLN A 289 38.01 11.14 -9.78
CA GLN A 289 37.63 10.92 -11.17
C GLN A 289 37.27 9.45 -11.42
N LYS A 290 38.09 8.52 -10.91
CA LYS A 290 37.83 7.08 -10.97
C LYS A 290 36.54 6.70 -10.24
N TYR A 291 36.32 7.24 -9.05
CA TYR A 291 35.08 7.08 -8.31
C TYR A 291 33.85 7.57 -9.08
N LEU A 292 33.92 8.74 -9.72
CA LEU A 292 32.80 9.25 -10.52
C LEU A 292 32.49 8.35 -11.71
N ILE A 293 33.51 7.85 -12.40
CA ILE A 293 33.36 6.90 -13.51
C ILE A 293 32.76 5.58 -13.02
N GLU A 294 33.25 5.05 -11.90
CA GLU A 294 32.76 3.80 -11.29
C GLU A 294 31.37 3.95 -10.66
N SER A 295 31.02 5.14 -10.17
CA SER A 295 29.68 5.48 -9.67
C SER A 295 28.68 5.68 -10.81
N ASN A 296 29.17 6.09 -11.98
CA ASN A 296 28.39 6.16 -13.22
C ASN A 296 28.37 4.79 -13.90
N LYS A 297 27.93 3.76 -13.16
CA LYS A 297 27.45 2.49 -13.74
C LYS A 297 26.18 2.77 -14.55
N GLU A 298 26.35 3.48 -15.65
CA GLU A 298 25.50 3.34 -16.82
C GLU A 298 25.51 1.86 -17.20
N MET A 299 24.35 1.35 -17.61
CA MET A 299 24.18 -0.03 -18.04
C MET A 299 25.17 -0.36 -19.16
N ILE A 300 26.26 -1.04 -18.83
CA ILE A 300 27.32 -1.36 -19.78
C ILE A 300 26.78 -2.41 -20.79
N PRO A 301 26.91 -2.17 -22.12
CA PRO A 301 26.50 -3.08 -23.20
C PRO A 301 26.92 -4.54 -23.00
N LEU A 302 25.99 -5.50 -23.04
CA LEU A 302 26.27 -6.94 -22.98
C LEU A 302 26.80 -7.44 -24.32
N LYS A 303 27.73 -8.39 -24.30
CA LYS A 303 28.23 -8.99 -25.55
C LYS A 303 27.25 -10.05 -26.07
N VAL A 304 27.25 -10.29 -27.37
CA VAL A 304 26.25 -11.15 -28.03
C VAL A 304 26.25 -12.59 -27.51
N TRP A 305 27.42 -13.16 -27.15
CA TRP A 305 27.49 -14.52 -26.59
C TRP A 305 27.13 -14.59 -25.10
N GLU A 306 27.31 -13.51 -24.34
CA GLU A 306 26.90 -13.44 -22.92
C GLU A 306 25.38 -13.57 -22.77
N LEU A 307 24.63 -13.25 -23.83
CA LEU A 307 23.17 -13.39 -23.87
C LEU A 307 22.70 -14.83 -24.08
N GLN A 308 23.51 -15.72 -24.65
CA GLN A 308 23.05 -17.09 -25.00
C GLN A 308 22.81 -17.95 -23.76
N ASP A 309 23.71 -17.88 -22.78
CA ASP A 309 23.66 -18.72 -21.58
C ASP A 309 23.02 -18.04 -20.37
N LEU A 310 22.59 -16.79 -20.52
CA LEU A 310 22.14 -15.96 -19.40
C LEU A 310 20.94 -16.55 -18.65
N SER A 311 19.97 -17.11 -19.39
CA SER A 311 18.80 -17.76 -18.80
C SER A 311 19.16 -19.06 -18.08
N PHE A 312 20.12 -19.81 -18.61
CA PHE A 312 20.62 -21.05 -18.02
C PHE A 312 21.40 -20.77 -16.74
N GLN A 313 22.30 -19.78 -16.76
CA GLN A 313 23.05 -19.33 -15.58
C GLN A 313 22.11 -18.86 -14.47
N ALA A 314 21.14 -18.00 -14.80
CA ALA A 314 20.13 -17.53 -13.84
C ALA A 314 19.35 -18.70 -13.21
N ALA A 315 18.89 -19.66 -14.02
CA ALA A 315 18.16 -20.83 -13.53
C ALA A 315 19.04 -21.74 -12.67
N SER A 316 20.28 -22.00 -13.10
CA SER A 316 21.26 -22.80 -12.35
C SER A 316 21.56 -22.17 -11.00
N GLN A 317 21.75 -20.85 -10.96
CA GLN A 317 21.98 -20.11 -9.72
C GLN A 317 20.80 -20.23 -8.75
N ILE A 318 19.56 -20.10 -9.23
CA ILE A 318 18.36 -20.29 -8.40
C ILE A 318 18.29 -21.72 -7.85
N MET A 319 18.57 -22.72 -8.68
CA MET A 319 18.53 -24.14 -8.27
C MET A 319 19.66 -24.52 -7.30
N SER A 320 20.82 -23.89 -7.41
CA SER A 320 21.97 -24.12 -6.52
C SER A 320 21.86 -23.40 -5.17
N THR A 321 20.94 -22.45 -5.06
CA THR A 321 20.69 -21.68 -3.84
C THR A 321 19.87 -22.51 -2.84
N PRO A 322 20.10 -22.39 -1.52
CA PRO A 322 19.25 -23.04 -0.52
C PRO A 322 17.76 -22.74 -0.74
N VAL A 323 16.90 -23.75 -0.52
CA VAL A 323 15.44 -23.69 -0.80
C VAL A 323 14.77 -22.45 -0.18
N TYR A 324 15.21 -22.03 1.00
CA TYR A 324 14.65 -20.88 1.70
C TYR A 324 14.93 -19.53 1.00
N ASP A 325 16.06 -19.44 0.29
CA ASP A 325 16.49 -18.23 -0.41
C ASP A 325 16.18 -18.27 -1.92
N ALA A 326 15.88 -19.45 -2.47
CA ALA A 326 15.64 -19.64 -3.90
C ALA A 326 14.54 -18.70 -4.46
N ILE A 327 13.40 -18.57 -3.76
CA ILE A 327 12.31 -17.67 -4.16
C ILE A 327 12.73 -16.20 -4.06
N LYS A 328 13.50 -15.85 -3.02
CA LYS A 328 14.01 -14.48 -2.81
C LYS A 328 14.97 -14.10 -3.93
N LEU A 329 15.86 -15.02 -4.32
CA LEU A 329 16.78 -14.84 -5.42
C LEU A 329 16.04 -14.75 -6.76
N MET A 330 15.07 -15.64 -7.01
CA MET A 330 14.24 -15.60 -8.21
C MET A 330 13.53 -14.25 -8.34
N LYS A 331 12.97 -13.72 -7.23
CA LYS A 331 12.35 -12.40 -7.20
C LYS A 331 13.34 -11.29 -7.52
N ASP A 332 14.53 -11.29 -6.92
CA ASP A 332 15.56 -10.28 -7.16
C ASP A 332 16.04 -10.29 -8.62
N ILE A 333 16.31 -11.48 -9.17
CA ILE A 333 16.69 -11.64 -10.59
C ILE A 333 15.56 -11.15 -11.49
N SER A 334 14.31 -11.52 -11.23
CA SER A 334 13.17 -11.14 -12.08
C SER A 334 12.89 -9.63 -12.05
N GLN A 335 13.03 -8.99 -10.88
CA GLN A 335 12.74 -7.56 -10.71
C GLN A 335 13.89 -6.66 -11.17
N ASN A 336 15.14 -7.13 -11.07
CA ASN A 336 16.34 -6.35 -11.34
C ASN A 336 17.19 -6.93 -12.49
N PHE A 337 16.57 -7.71 -13.39
CA PHE A 337 17.28 -8.49 -14.41
C PHE A 337 18.31 -7.67 -15.21
N PRO A 338 17.98 -6.46 -15.75
CA PRO A 338 18.95 -5.68 -16.52
C PRO A 338 20.18 -5.23 -15.73
N LEU A 339 20.08 -5.13 -14.39
CA LEU A 339 21.20 -4.79 -13.51
C LEU A 339 22.02 -6.02 -13.12
N LYS A 340 21.38 -7.20 -13.06
CA LYS A 340 22.01 -8.46 -12.62
C LYS A 340 22.75 -9.16 -13.76
N ALA A 341 22.30 -8.98 -14.99
CA ALA A 341 22.79 -9.68 -16.18
C ALA A 341 24.30 -9.53 -16.49
N ARG A 342 25.03 -8.61 -15.83
CA ARG A 342 26.46 -8.37 -16.06
C ARG A 342 27.34 -8.40 -14.81
N ASN A 343 26.78 -8.58 -13.61
CA ASN A 343 27.69 -8.79 -12.47
C ASN A 343 28.33 -10.16 -12.70
N ASP A 344 29.67 -10.26 -12.60
CA ASP A 344 30.48 -11.51 -12.69
C ASP A 344 30.13 -12.57 -11.62
N ARG A 345 28.90 -12.54 -11.10
CA ARG A 345 28.27 -13.45 -10.14
C ARG A 345 26.89 -13.91 -10.64
N MET A 346 26.71 -14.02 -11.95
CA MET A 346 25.67 -14.85 -12.56
C MET A 346 26.27 -16.16 -13.03
#